data_AF-C4IYT2-F1
#
_entry.id   AF-C4IYT2-F1
#
_cell.length_a   1.000
_cell.length_b   1.000
_cell.length_c   1.000
_cell.angle_alpha   90.00
_cell.angle_beta   90.00
_cell.angle_gamma   90.00
#
_symmetry.space_group_name_H-M   'P 1'
#
loop_
_entity.id
_entity.type
_entity.pdbx_description
1 polymer ?
#
loop_
_entity_poly.entity_id
_entity_poly.type
_entity_poly.pdbx_seq_one_letter_code
_entity_poly.pdbx_strand_id
1 'polypeptide(L)'
;MGQVLSKARDLLYDCKEITQRLRAMLQSADEQVRSLKKQSTFLSQLAAKTIPNGIHCLSMRLTIDYYLLSPEKRKFPNSENLENPDLYHYALFSDNVLAASVVVNSTIMNAKNENRLLWKLGTLPPGLLTFYKLTHPLDKSWHVLGLGYNPTVERSEIDNAAVIHYNGNMKPWLEIAMTKYRPYWTKYINYEHPYIHGCKFSQ
;
A
#
# COMPACT_ATOMS: atom_id res chain seq x y z
N MET A 1 -37.40 -36.96 -44.57
CA MET A 1 -36.21 -36.16 -44.17
C MET A 1 -36.44 -34.66 -44.26
N GLY A 2 -36.99 -34.13 -45.37
CA GLY A 2 -37.22 -32.68 -45.55
C GLY A 2 -38.18 -32.00 -44.55
N GLN A 3 -39.23 -32.68 -44.07
CA GLN A 3 -40.13 -32.13 -43.04
C GLN A 3 -39.47 -31.97 -41.67
N VAL A 4 -38.58 -32.91 -41.30
CA VAL A 4 -37.82 -32.85 -40.04
C VAL A 4 -36.79 -31.72 -40.12
N LEU A 5 -36.12 -31.56 -41.26
CA LEU A 5 -35.19 -30.45 -41.52
C LEU A 5 -35.89 -29.09 -41.59
N SER A 6 -37.12 -29.01 -42.12
CA SER A 6 -37.94 -27.79 -42.11
C SER A 6 -38.38 -27.41 -40.70
N LYS A 7 -38.87 -28.37 -39.90
CA LYS A 7 -39.21 -28.11 -38.50
C LYS A 7 -37.98 -27.73 -37.67
N ALA A 8 -36.85 -28.40 -37.90
CA ALA A 8 -35.58 -28.04 -37.27
C ALA A 8 -35.12 -26.65 -37.70
N ARG A 9 -35.26 -26.27 -38.97
CA ARG A 9 -34.98 -24.92 -39.48
C ARG A 9 -35.83 -23.87 -38.76
N ASP A 10 -37.13 -24.06 -38.65
CA ASP A 10 -38.02 -23.06 -38.04
C ASP A 10 -37.82 -22.95 -36.50
N LEU A 11 -37.39 -24.03 -35.83
CA LEU A 11 -36.97 -24.04 -34.41
C LEU A 11 -35.54 -23.53 -34.16
N LEU A 12 -34.63 -23.62 -35.15
CA LEU A 12 -33.22 -23.22 -35.04
C LEU A 12 -32.91 -21.85 -35.67
N TYR A 13 -33.84 -21.24 -36.41
CA TYR A 13 -33.68 -19.93 -37.06
C TYR A 13 -34.59 -18.83 -36.50
N ASP A 14 -35.24 -19.01 -35.35
CA ASP A 14 -35.79 -17.86 -34.63
C ASP A 14 -34.62 -17.05 -34.04
N CYS A 15 -34.00 -16.26 -34.90
CA CYS A 15 -32.87 -15.40 -34.58
C CYS A 15 -33.24 -14.44 -33.45
N LYS A 16 -34.52 -14.08 -33.29
CA LYS A 16 -34.98 -13.24 -32.19
C LYS A 16 -34.94 -14.00 -30.87
N GLU A 17 -35.44 -15.23 -30.83
CA GLU A 17 -35.40 -16.08 -29.64
C GLU A 17 -33.96 -16.45 -29.26
N ILE A 18 -33.13 -16.83 -30.24
CA ILE A 18 -31.71 -17.13 -30.04
C ILE A 18 -30.95 -15.88 -29.57
N THR A 19 -31.18 -14.72 -30.18
CA THR A 19 -30.55 -13.45 -29.77
C THR A 19 -30.98 -13.06 -28.36
N GLN A 20 -32.26 -13.24 -28.01
CA GLN A 20 -32.76 -12.96 -26.67
C GLN A 20 -32.13 -13.89 -25.64
N ARG A 21 -31.98 -15.17 -25.96
CA ARG A 21 -31.35 -16.16 -25.08
C ARG A 21 -29.85 -15.90 -24.91
N LEU A 22 -29.13 -15.63 -26.00
CA LEU A 22 -27.72 -15.25 -25.95
C LEU A 22 -27.50 -13.95 -25.17
N ARG A 23 -28.38 -12.96 -25.32
CA ARG A 23 -28.34 -11.71 -24.55
C ARG A 23 -28.55 -11.97 -23.06
N ALA A 24 -29.51 -12.81 -22.69
CA ALA A 24 -29.72 -13.20 -21.31
C ALA A 24 -28.51 -13.95 -20.73
N MET A 25 -27.91 -14.86 -21.50
CA MET A 25 -26.67 -15.56 -21.12
C MET A 25 -25.51 -14.58 -20.94
N LEU A 26 -25.34 -13.61 -21.84
CA LEU A 26 -24.30 -12.59 -21.75
C LEU A 26 -24.48 -11.70 -20.52
N GLN A 27 -25.72 -11.26 -20.24
CA GLN A 27 -26.03 -10.48 -19.04
C GLN A 27 -25.75 -11.26 -17.77
N SER A 28 -26.16 -12.53 -17.72
CA SER A 28 -25.87 -13.42 -16.59
C SER A 28 -24.37 -13.63 -16.39
N ALA A 29 -23.61 -13.83 -17.47
CA ALA A 29 -22.16 -13.96 -17.40
C ALA A 29 -21.49 -12.65 -16.93
N ASP A 30 -21.94 -11.49 -17.41
CA ASP A 30 -21.40 -10.18 -16.98
C ASP A 30 -21.69 -9.91 -15.50
N GLU A 31 -22.88 -10.26 -15.01
CA GLU A 31 -23.23 -10.17 -13.59
C GLU A 31 -22.36 -11.08 -12.71
N GLN A 32 -22.11 -12.32 -13.16
CA GLN A 32 -21.20 -13.23 -12.48
C GLN A 32 -19.78 -12.66 -12.42
N VAL A 33 -19.26 -12.14 -13.54
CA VAL A 33 -17.93 -11.50 -13.59
C VAL A 33 -17.87 -10.29 -12.64
N ARG A 34 -18.90 -9.44 -12.62
CA ARG A 34 -18.97 -8.31 -11.69
C ARG A 34 -18.99 -8.75 -10.24
N SER A 35 -19.75 -9.79 -9.91
CA SER A 35 -19.82 -10.36 -8.56
C SER A 35 -18.46 -10.91 -8.11
N LEU A 36 -17.82 -11.72 -8.96
CA LEU A 36 -16.47 -12.24 -8.71
C LEU A 36 -15.43 -11.13 -8.58
N LYS A 37 -15.51 -10.09 -9.41
CA LYS A 37 -14.61 -8.93 -9.32
C LYS A 37 -14.78 -8.16 -8.01
N LYS A 38 -16.01 -8.01 -7.50
CA LYS A 38 -16.27 -7.40 -6.19
C LYS A 38 -15.65 -8.24 -5.07
N GLN A 39 -15.87 -9.55 -5.08
CA GLN A 39 -15.28 -10.47 -4.08
C GLN A 39 -13.74 -10.44 -4.13
N SER A 40 -13.16 -10.52 -5.32
CA SER A 40 -11.71 -10.42 -5.51
C SER A 40 -11.13 -9.11 -4.98
N THR A 41 -11.81 -7.98 -5.24
CA THR A 41 -11.37 -6.67 -4.74
C THR A 41 -11.44 -6.61 -3.22
N PHE A 42 -12.53 -7.11 -2.62
CA PHE A 42 -12.68 -7.17 -1.17
C PHE A 42 -11.58 -8.01 -0.52
N LEU A 43 -11.32 -9.22 -1.03
CA LEU A 43 -10.27 -10.10 -0.52
C LEU A 43 -8.88 -9.47 -0.65
N SER A 44 -8.60 -8.80 -1.78
CA SER A 44 -7.33 -8.09 -1.98
C SER A 44 -7.15 -6.95 -0.98
N GLN A 45 -8.22 -6.19 -0.69
CA GLN A 45 -8.18 -5.12 0.32
C GLN A 45 -8.03 -5.67 1.74
N LEU A 46 -8.68 -6.79 2.05
CA LEU A 46 -8.54 -7.45 3.33
C LEU A 46 -7.08 -7.89 3.54
N ALA A 47 -6.51 -8.61 2.57
CA ALA A 47 -5.11 -9.04 2.60
C ALA A 47 -4.11 -7.87 2.63
N ALA A 48 -4.46 -6.72 2.04
CA ALA A 48 -3.63 -5.52 2.11
C ALA A 48 -3.62 -4.84 3.49
N LYS A 49 -4.68 -5.04 4.28
CA LYS A 49 -4.85 -4.47 5.62
C LYS A 49 -4.41 -5.41 6.73
N THR A 50 -4.27 -6.71 6.46
CA THR A 50 -3.76 -7.67 7.45
C THR A 50 -2.29 -7.40 7.77
N ILE A 51 -1.92 -7.64 9.02
CA ILE A 51 -0.52 -7.58 9.46
C ILE A 51 0.11 -8.95 9.23
N PRO A 52 1.17 -9.05 8.40
CA PRO A 52 1.90 -10.30 8.19
C PRO A 52 2.44 -10.88 9.49
N ASN A 53 2.45 -12.21 9.60
CA ASN A 53 2.91 -12.92 10.80
C ASN A 53 4.32 -12.49 11.26
N GLY A 54 5.24 -12.25 10.32
CA GLY A 54 6.58 -11.77 10.66
C GLY A 54 6.60 -10.38 11.28
N ILE A 55 5.76 -9.46 10.80
CA ILE A 55 5.61 -8.11 11.38
C ILE A 55 4.90 -8.18 12.73
N HIS A 56 3.86 -9.01 12.84
CA HIS A 56 3.16 -9.21 14.11
C HIS A 56 4.09 -9.80 15.19
N CYS A 57 4.86 -10.85 14.86
CA CYS A 57 5.87 -11.44 15.74
C CYS A 57 6.91 -10.40 16.16
N LEU A 58 7.44 -9.63 15.21
CA LEU A 58 8.44 -8.60 15.48
C LEU A 58 7.89 -7.58 16.48
N SER A 59 6.67 -7.10 16.24
CA SER A 59 5.97 -6.17 17.14
C SER A 59 5.84 -6.76 18.55
N MET A 60 5.35 -7.99 18.66
CA MET A 60 5.15 -8.66 19.96
C MET A 60 6.46 -8.87 20.72
N ARG A 61 7.53 -9.28 20.04
CA ARG A 61 8.85 -9.45 20.67
C ARG A 61 9.43 -8.15 21.18
N LEU A 62 9.38 -7.08 20.37
CA LEU A 62 9.84 -5.76 20.79
C LEU A 62 9.05 -5.25 21.99
N THR A 63 7.73 -5.49 22.03
CA THR A 63 6.89 -5.14 23.19
C THR A 63 7.31 -5.91 24.44
N ILE A 64 7.50 -7.23 24.36
CA ILE A 64 7.93 -8.05 25.51
C ILE A 64 9.29 -7.56 26.01
N ASP A 65 10.26 -7.41 25.12
CA ASP A 65 11.62 -7.01 25.50
C ASP A 65 11.63 -5.62 26.14
N TYR A 66 10.80 -4.69 25.66
CA TYR A 66 10.61 -3.39 26.29
C TYR A 66 10.13 -3.50 27.75
N TYR A 67 9.15 -4.36 28.05
CA TYR A 67 8.63 -4.53 29.41
C TYR A 67 9.60 -5.29 30.33
N LEU A 68 10.49 -6.10 29.77
CA LEU A 68 11.57 -6.77 30.50
C LEU A 68 12.72 -5.82 30.88
N LEU A 69 12.80 -4.63 30.28
CA LEU A 69 13.82 -3.64 30.65
C LEU A 69 13.64 -3.13 32.08
N SER A 70 14.76 -2.78 32.73
CA SER A 70 14.72 -2.07 34.01
C SER A 70 13.95 -0.74 33.87
N PRO A 71 13.26 -0.27 34.92
CA PRO A 71 12.49 0.97 34.87
C PRO A 71 13.29 2.18 34.37
N GLU A 72 14.58 2.24 34.68
CA GLU A 72 15.51 3.28 34.23
C GLU A 72 15.67 3.29 32.71
N LYS A 73 15.74 2.11 32.07
CA LYS A 73 15.85 1.96 30.62
C LYS A 73 14.52 2.16 29.89
N ARG A 74 13.40 2.12 30.63
CA ARG A 74 12.06 2.45 30.12
C ARG A 74 11.76 3.95 30.17
N LYS A 75 12.61 4.76 30.80
CA LYS A 75 12.47 6.22 30.76
C LYS A 75 12.81 6.69 29.36
N PHE A 76 11.82 7.28 28.70
CA PHE A 76 12.04 7.95 27.44
C PHE A 76 12.99 9.13 27.65
N PRO A 77 14.05 9.26 26.82
CA PRO A 77 14.93 10.40 26.91
C PRO A 77 14.12 11.69 26.66
N ASN A 78 14.41 12.71 27.47
CA ASN A 78 13.73 14.00 27.45
C ASN A 78 12.21 13.93 27.67
N SER A 79 11.73 13.07 28.59
CA SER A 79 10.31 12.95 28.93
C SER A 79 9.67 14.27 29.38
N GLU A 80 10.46 15.16 29.97
CA GLU A 80 10.06 16.52 30.35
C GLU A 80 9.60 17.37 29.16
N ASN A 81 10.07 17.06 27.95
CA ASN A 81 9.64 17.76 26.74
C ASN A 81 8.22 17.39 26.33
N LEU A 82 7.63 16.29 26.84
CA LEU A 82 6.29 15.83 26.45
C LEU A 82 5.17 16.72 27.01
N GLU A 83 5.40 17.35 28.17
CA GLU A 83 4.42 18.22 28.82
C GLU A 83 4.83 19.70 28.80
N ASN A 84 6.01 20.01 28.24
CA ASN A 84 6.52 21.38 28.19
C ASN A 84 5.66 22.25 27.24
N PRO A 85 4.97 23.29 27.73
CA PRO A 85 4.10 24.14 26.91
C PRO A 85 4.88 25.05 25.95
N ASP A 86 6.17 25.26 26.17
CA ASP A 86 7.04 26.09 25.31
C ASP A 86 7.49 25.34 24.04
N LEU A 87 7.16 24.05 23.93
CA LEU A 87 7.45 23.21 22.76
C LEU A 87 6.21 23.02 21.89
N TYR A 88 6.44 22.87 20.58
CA TYR A 88 5.40 22.45 19.65
C TYR A 88 5.20 20.93 19.71
N HIS A 89 3.99 20.54 20.10
CA HIS A 89 3.56 19.15 20.14
C HIS A 89 2.81 18.77 18.87
N TYR A 90 3.29 17.74 18.17
CA TYR A 90 2.67 17.24 16.95
C TYR A 90 2.15 15.81 17.18
N ALA A 91 0.85 15.60 16.93
CA ALA A 91 0.25 14.28 16.93
C ALA A 91 0.15 13.75 15.49
N LEU A 92 0.78 12.59 15.23
CA LEU A 92 0.70 11.91 13.95
C LEU A 92 -0.19 10.68 14.08
N PHE A 93 -1.34 10.71 13.40
CA PHE A 93 -2.26 9.58 13.34
C PHE A 93 -2.01 8.80 12.05
N SER A 94 -1.63 7.53 12.19
CA SER A 94 -1.45 6.63 11.06
C SER A 94 -1.75 5.20 11.50
N ASP A 95 -2.39 4.44 10.62
CA ASP A 95 -2.56 2.99 10.73
C ASP A 95 -1.30 2.22 10.26
N ASN A 96 -0.26 2.93 9.83
CA ASN A 96 0.99 2.36 9.36
C ASN A 96 2.18 2.89 10.18
N VAL A 97 2.52 2.16 11.25
CA VAL A 97 3.59 2.51 12.19
C VAL A 97 4.95 2.70 11.50
N LEU A 98 5.25 1.91 10.46
CA LEU A 98 6.50 2.04 9.69
C LEU A 98 6.53 3.31 8.83
N ALA A 99 5.41 3.66 8.19
CA ALA A 99 5.32 4.91 7.44
C ALA A 99 5.40 6.12 8.40
N ALA A 100 4.72 6.05 9.54
CA ALA A 100 4.77 7.07 10.57
C ALA A 100 6.20 7.29 11.10
N SER A 101 6.93 6.22 11.41
CA SER A 101 8.31 6.32 11.92
C SER A 101 9.26 6.94 10.89
N VAL A 102 9.13 6.57 9.61
CA VAL A 102 9.91 7.17 8.51
C VAL A 102 9.60 8.65 8.34
N VAL A 103 8.31 9.04 8.39
CA VAL A 103 7.89 10.44 8.30
C VAL A 103 8.43 11.24 9.48
N VAL A 104 8.34 10.72 10.71
CA VAL A 104 8.90 11.36 11.91
C VAL A 104 10.41 11.53 11.78
N ASN A 105 11.13 10.48 11.39
CA ASN A 105 12.59 10.54 11.25
C ASN A 105 13.02 11.57 10.17
N SER A 106 12.35 11.56 9.01
CA SER A 106 12.57 12.55 7.95
C SER A 106 12.28 13.97 8.43
N THR A 107 11.18 14.15 9.18
CA THR A 107 10.81 15.45 9.74
C THR A 107 11.86 15.96 10.72
N ILE A 108 12.35 15.10 11.63
CA ILE A 108 13.40 15.44 12.59
C ILE A 108 14.69 15.84 11.88
N MET A 109 15.10 15.06 10.86
CA MET A 109 16.30 15.34 10.08
C MET A 109 16.21 16.68 9.34
N ASN A 110 15.03 17.02 8.79
CA ASN A 110 14.82 18.24 8.02
C ASN A 110 14.42 19.46 8.86
N ALA A 111 13.91 19.28 10.09
CA ALA A 111 13.54 20.34 11.03
C ALA A 111 14.74 21.09 11.62
N LYS A 112 15.96 20.64 11.33
CA LYS A 112 17.21 21.38 11.56
C LYS A 112 17.43 22.54 10.57
N ASN A 113 16.55 22.71 9.58
CA ASN A 113 16.50 23.93 8.76
C ASN A 113 15.78 25.06 9.52
N GLU A 114 16.51 26.15 9.79
CA GLU A 114 16.20 27.18 10.79
C GLU A 114 14.88 27.94 10.60
N ASN A 115 14.23 27.88 9.43
CA ASN A 115 13.10 28.74 9.10
C ASN A 115 11.69 28.13 9.29
N ARG A 116 11.57 26.95 9.92
CA ARG A 116 10.43 26.34 10.67
C ARG A 116 8.94 26.76 10.42
N LEU A 117 8.53 27.19 9.24
CA LEU A 117 7.19 27.80 9.03
C LEU A 117 6.06 26.88 8.54
N LEU A 118 6.24 25.57 8.44
CA LEU A 118 5.46 24.77 7.48
C LEU A 118 4.68 23.56 8.03
N TRP A 119 4.12 23.56 9.24
CA TRP A 119 3.32 22.40 9.66
C TRP A 119 2.08 22.73 10.52
N LYS A 120 0.89 22.67 9.91
CA LYS A 120 -0.40 22.37 10.57
C LYS A 120 -1.17 21.32 9.76
N LEU A 121 -1.67 20.29 10.44
CA LEU A 121 -2.35 19.10 9.89
C LEU A 121 -3.54 19.45 8.98
N GLY A 122 -3.61 18.77 7.82
CA GLY A 122 -4.57 19.03 6.75
C GLY A 122 -4.00 19.96 5.66
N THR A 123 -2.95 19.50 4.97
CA THR A 123 -2.00 20.39 4.29
C THR A 123 -2.12 20.48 2.78
N LEU A 124 -2.89 19.63 2.10
CA LEU A 124 -2.82 19.63 0.62
C LEU A 124 -3.32 20.95 0.03
N PRO A 125 -4.53 21.46 0.35
CA PRO A 125 -5.01 22.70 -0.27
C PRO A 125 -4.28 23.98 0.23
N PRO A 126 -4.07 24.22 1.54
CA PRO A 126 -3.31 25.38 2.00
C PRO A 126 -1.82 25.31 1.67
N GLY A 127 -1.20 24.11 1.71
CA GLY A 127 0.20 23.93 1.31
C GLY A 127 0.44 24.20 -0.17
N LEU A 128 -0.47 23.77 -1.05
CA LEU A 128 -0.44 24.15 -2.47
C LEU A 128 -0.59 25.67 -2.68
N LEU A 129 -1.31 26.37 -1.79
CA LEU A 129 -1.43 27.84 -1.80
C LEU A 129 -0.14 28.51 -1.28
N THR A 130 0.45 27.99 -0.21
CA THR A 130 1.71 28.49 0.38
C THR A 130 2.87 28.41 -0.60
N PHE A 131 2.91 27.37 -1.43
CA PHE A 131 3.91 27.21 -2.48
C PHE A 131 3.40 27.63 -3.87
N TYR A 132 2.31 28.40 -3.95
CA TYR A 132 1.79 28.87 -5.22
C TYR A 132 2.86 29.68 -5.97
N LYS A 133 3.23 29.23 -7.17
CA LYS A 133 4.34 29.75 -7.98
C LYS A 133 5.75 29.59 -7.39
N LEU A 134 5.90 28.87 -6.29
CA LEU A 134 7.19 28.53 -5.67
C LEU A 134 7.50 27.02 -5.73
N THR A 135 6.65 26.24 -6.38
CA THR A 135 6.91 24.83 -6.67
C THR A 135 7.68 24.67 -7.97
N HIS A 136 8.71 23.84 -7.94
CA HIS A 136 9.37 23.36 -9.15
C HIS A 136 8.96 21.90 -9.40
N PRO A 137 8.54 21.56 -10.62
CA PRO A 137 8.26 20.17 -10.94
C PRO A 137 9.57 19.38 -10.87
N LEU A 138 9.55 18.27 -10.12
CA LEU A 138 10.61 17.27 -10.22
C LEU A 138 10.44 16.51 -11.53
N ASP A 139 11.56 16.12 -12.13
CA ASP A 139 11.54 15.18 -13.23
C ASP A 139 10.86 13.88 -12.78
N LYS A 140 9.89 13.39 -13.56
CA LYS A 140 9.11 12.20 -13.19
C LYS A 140 10.00 10.96 -13.03
N SER A 141 11.14 10.90 -13.71
CA SER A 141 12.11 9.81 -13.58
C SER A 141 12.68 9.69 -12.15
N TRP A 142 12.68 10.77 -11.36
CA TRP A 142 13.20 10.74 -9.99
C TRP A 142 12.27 10.02 -9.02
N HIS A 143 10.97 9.95 -9.33
CA HIS A 143 9.96 9.37 -8.45
C HIS A 143 9.04 8.42 -9.20
N VAL A 144 9.33 7.12 -9.07
CA VAL A 144 8.54 6.06 -9.68
C VAL A 144 7.41 5.62 -8.75
N LEU A 145 6.19 5.76 -9.25
CA LEU A 145 4.94 5.38 -8.60
C LEU A 145 4.37 4.10 -9.24
N GLY A 146 3.36 3.51 -8.62
CA GLY A 146 2.61 2.40 -9.19
C GLY A 146 3.04 1.02 -8.71
N LEU A 147 4.07 0.93 -7.87
CA LEU A 147 4.52 -0.34 -7.33
C LEU A 147 3.43 -0.90 -6.39
N GLY A 148 3.02 -2.14 -6.65
CA GLY A 148 1.96 -2.81 -5.90
C GLY A 148 0.56 -2.72 -6.52
N TYR A 149 0.41 -2.12 -7.71
CA TYR A 149 -0.80 -2.28 -8.54
C TYR A 149 -0.55 -2.23 -10.05
N ASN A 150 0.53 -1.58 -10.50
CA ASN A 150 0.87 -1.51 -11.92
C ASN A 150 1.98 -2.51 -12.27
N PRO A 151 1.70 -3.59 -13.03
CA PRO A 151 2.72 -4.56 -13.43
C PRO A 151 3.63 -4.09 -14.57
N THR A 152 3.29 -2.99 -15.25
CA THR A 152 3.99 -2.56 -16.46
C THR A 152 5.17 -1.63 -16.21
N VAL A 153 5.43 -1.23 -14.96
CA VAL A 153 6.57 -0.35 -14.64
C VAL A 153 7.87 -1.08 -14.97
N GLU A 154 8.71 -0.50 -15.83
CA GLU A 154 9.92 -1.16 -16.29
C GLU A 154 11.01 -1.16 -15.23
N ARG A 155 11.89 -2.17 -15.25
CA ARG A 155 13.00 -2.25 -14.29
C ARG A 155 13.96 -1.07 -14.43
N SER A 156 14.23 -0.63 -15.65
CA SER A 156 15.07 0.52 -15.94
C SER A 156 14.52 1.81 -15.33
N GLU A 157 13.20 1.99 -15.26
CA GLU A 157 12.59 3.13 -14.58
C GLU A 157 12.88 3.08 -13.07
N ILE A 158 12.69 1.90 -12.46
CA ILE A 158 12.91 1.68 -11.03
C ILE A 158 14.39 1.87 -10.65
N ASP A 159 15.31 1.33 -11.45
CA ASP A 159 16.75 1.36 -11.19
C ASP A 159 17.34 2.78 -11.32
N ASN A 160 16.77 3.61 -12.20
CA ASN A 160 17.19 5.01 -12.40
C ASN A 160 16.48 6.00 -11.46
N ALA A 161 15.48 5.55 -10.70
CA ALA A 161 14.73 6.42 -9.81
C ALA A 161 15.50 6.72 -8.53
N ALA A 162 15.38 7.95 -8.04
CA ALA A 162 15.86 8.32 -6.72
C ALA A 162 14.95 7.76 -5.62
N VAL A 163 13.64 7.75 -5.86
CA VAL A 163 12.62 7.26 -4.92
C VAL A 163 11.62 6.38 -5.64
N ILE A 164 11.32 5.22 -5.07
CA ILE A 164 10.27 4.32 -5.53
C ILE A 164 9.18 4.23 -4.48
N HIS A 165 7.92 4.24 -4.91
CA HIS A 165 6.78 4.29 -4.00
C HIS A 165 5.83 3.12 -4.23
N TYR A 166 5.71 2.27 -3.22
CA TYR A 166 4.71 1.19 -3.12
C TYR A 166 3.34 1.72 -2.69
N ASN A 167 2.68 2.46 -3.58
CA ASN A 167 1.37 3.07 -3.34
C ASN A 167 0.19 2.11 -3.63
N GLY A 168 0.44 0.89 -4.10
CA GLY A 168 -0.59 -0.13 -4.28
C GLY A 168 -0.86 -1.03 -3.08
N ASN A 169 -1.85 -1.92 -3.25
CA ASN A 169 -2.28 -2.88 -2.24
C ASN A 169 -1.32 -4.09 -2.14
N MET A 170 -0.59 -4.42 -3.21
CA MET A 170 0.31 -5.58 -3.26
C MET A 170 1.74 -5.21 -2.84
N LYS A 171 1.86 -4.68 -1.61
CA LYS A 171 3.12 -4.23 -1.00
C LYS A 171 4.08 -5.41 -0.78
N PRO A 172 5.41 -5.20 -0.81
CA PRO A 172 6.39 -6.29 -0.88
C PRO A 172 6.50 -7.12 0.40
N TRP A 173 6.09 -6.58 1.54
CA TRP A 173 6.02 -7.27 2.83
C TRP A 173 4.74 -8.10 3.03
N LEU A 174 3.80 -8.09 2.08
CA LEU A 174 2.57 -8.87 2.14
C LEU A 174 2.70 -10.19 1.37
N GLU A 175 1.80 -11.14 1.65
CA GLU A 175 1.73 -12.41 0.91
C GLU A 175 1.26 -12.22 -0.54
N ILE A 176 0.34 -11.28 -0.76
CA ILE A 176 -0.16 -10.92 -2.10
C ILE A 176 0.81 -10.02 -2.89
N ALA A 177 2.07 -9.92 -2.46
CA ALA A 177 3.06 -9.04 -3.05
C ALA A 177 3.26 -9.30 -4.55
N MET A 178 3.46 -8.23 -5.32
CA MET A 178 3.96 -8.36 -6.69
C MET A 178 5.43 -8.81 -6.64
N THR A 179 5.67 -10.08 -6.98
CA THR A 179 7.00 -10.71 -6.95
C THR A 179 8.04 -9.92 -7.74
N LYS A 180 7.64 -9.31 -8.87
CA LYS A 180 8.48 -8.42 -9.69
C LYS A 180 9.17 -7.32 -8.87
N TYR A 181 8.49 -6.73 -7.89
CA TYR A 181 9.00 -5.56 -7.15
C TYR A 181 9.58 -5.92 -5.77
N ARG A 182 9.36 -7.14 -5.27
CA ARG A 182 9.82 -7.57 -3.95
C ARG A 182 11.35 -7.45 -3.71
N PRO A 183 12.24 -7.73 -4.69
CA PRO A 183 13.69 -7.62 -4.49
C PRO A 183 14.16 -6.21 -4.08
N TYR A 184 13.49 -5.17 -4.57
CA TYR A 184 13.83 -3.78 -4.28
C TYR A 184 13.60 -3.38 -2.82
N TRP A 185 12.71 -4.08 -2.12
CA TRP A 185 12.47 -3.90 -0.69
C TRP A 185 13.34 -4.83 0.16
N THR A 186 13.34 -6.12 -0.18
CA THR A 186 13.99 -7.17 0.62
C THR A 186 15.50 -6.99 0.75
N LYS A 187 16.16 -6.35 -0.23
CA LYS A 187 17.59 -6.02 -0.15
C LYS A 187 17.99 -5.14 1.04
N TYR A 188 17.03 -4.42 1.63
CA TYR A 188 17.26 -3.57 2.81
C TYR A 188 16.93 -4.25 4.13
N ILE A 189 16.42 -5.49 4.10
CA ILE A 189 16.10 -6.24 5.31
C ILE A 189 17.35 -6.99 5.77
N ASN A 190 17.81 -6.71 6.99
CA ASN A 190 18.87 -7.49 7.62
C ASN A 190 18.29 -8.79 8.20
N TYR A 191 18.30 -9.85 7.41
CA TYR A 191 17.80 -11.17 7.81
C TYR A 191 18.62 -11.85 8.91
N GLU A 192 19.86 -11.41 9.13
CA GLU A 192 20.72 -11.88 10.22
C GLU A 192 20.41 -11.21 11.56
N HIS A 193 19.62 -10.13 11.56
CA HIS A 193 19.24 -9.46 12.79
C HIS A 193 18.40 -10.42 13.66
N PRO A 194 18.73 -10.63 14.96
CA PRO A 194 18.06 -11.63 15.80
C PRO A 194 16.53 -11.53 15.84
N TYR A 195 15.99 -10.31 15.92
CA TYR A 195 14.55 -10.06 15.83
C TYR A 195 13.92 -10.45 14.49
N ILE A 196 14.61 -10.23 13.38
CA ILE A 196 14.12 -10.52 12.03
C ILE A 196 14.21 -12.02 11.75
N HIS A 197 15.37 -12.61 12.03
CA HIS A 197 15.62 -14.05 11.90
C HIS A 197 14.60 -14.86 12.70
N GLY A 198 14.43 -14.51 13.99
CA GLY A 198 13.54 -15.24 14.89
C GLY A 198 12.04 -15.08 14.59
N CYS A 199 11.64 -14.17 13.70
CA CYS A 199 10.25 -13.95 13.30
C CYS A 199 9.93 -14.40 11.88
N LYS A 200 10.86 -15.08 11.18
CA LYS A 200 10.66 -15.59 9.81
C LYS A 200 10.07 -14.52 8.87
N PHE A 201 10.68 -13.34 8.88
CA PHE A 201 10.16 -12.16 8.19
C PHE A 201 10.20 -12.36 6.67
N SER A 202 9.06 -12.69 6.05
CA SER A 202 8.88 -12.83 4.59
C SER A 202 10.07 -13.44 3.83
N GLN A 203 10.50 -14.64 4.24
CA GLN A 203 11.23 -15.57 3.36
C GLN A 203 10.24 -16.18 2.37
#